data_AF-A0A523UGD6-F1
#
_entry.id   AF-A0A523UGD6-F1
#
_cell.length_a   1.000
_cell.length_b   1.000
_cell.length_c   1.000
_cell.angle_alpha   90.00
_cell.angle_beta   90.00
_cell.angle_gamma   90.00
#
_symmetry.space_group_name_H-M   'P 1'
#
loop_
_entity.id
_entity.type
_entity.pdbx_description
1 polymer ?
#
loop_
_entity_poly.entity_id
_entity_poly.type
_entity_poly.pdbx_seq_one_letter_code
_entity_poly.pdbx_strand_id
1 'polypeptide(L)'
;MSKIRKSLWMRYVDLSKIRDALQLVSDHNGQLRAKDLETLGIEMGFFRRENGEPFSRTTMYHHRKIMEHLGMVRVDRQHYFMEDTGQFAELLKPAATTGVLSPEEKETLANAIILNSDCQSHFFHVFSLSQKMFTGVEEFRTKASYIIAQADKEGTIVLRSPRTEVRYPLDTNDKLQAIFWGVRLWAIDLGVTDEIFTYSEGRAIFPILRPGSLKASDIVKAILSELKPRETWETISTPELTRKWSPYLRVSTQELHNAIQSMQVRFPQFIDLIPTSASFIAIRTPFEKQDKALFKGYLRDSQGRFISHIRLHHSIWEEYVRAKETQ
;
A
#
# COMPACT_ATOMS: atom_id res chain seq x y z
N MET A 1 -9.25 11.09 -38.12
CA MET A 1 -8.53 9.89 -37.63
C MET A 1 -8.62 9.84 -36.12
N SER A 2 -9.56 9.05 -35.55
CA SER A 2 -9.60 8.84 -34.11
C SER A 2 -8.38 8.02 -33.71
N LYS A 3 -7.44 8.61 -32.95
CA LYS A 3 -6.40 7.82 -32.27
C LYS A 3 -7.11 6.76 -31.44
N ILE A 4 -6.98 5.49 -31.80
CA ILE A 4 -7.46 4.37 -31.00
C ILE A 4 -6.80 4.54 -29.63
N ARG A 5 -7.59 4.86 -28.61
CA ARG A 5 -7.10 5.08 -27.25
C ARG A 5 -6.64 3.71 -26.74
N LYS A 6 -5.32 3.51 -26.59
CA LYS A 6 -4.79 2.29 -25.99
C LYS A 6 -5.32 2.20 -24.56
N SER A 7 -6.01 1.11 -24.23
CA SER A 7 -6.47 0.84 -22.86
C SER A 7 -5.27 0.60 -21.95
N LEU A 8 -5.35 1.13 -20.74
CA LEU A 8 -4.36 0.93 -19.69
C LEU A 8 -4.40 -0.53 -19.20
N TRP A 9 -3.22 -1.13 -19.01
CA TRP A 9 -3.06 -2.56 -18.74
C TRP A 9 -3.06 -2.94 -17.24
N MET A 10 -2.85 -1.96 -16.36
CA MET A 10 -2.58 -2.14 -14.92
C MET A 10 -3.83 -2.60 -14.11
N ARG A 11 -4.39 -3.78 -14.40
CA ARG A 11 -5.59 -4.29 -13.70
C ARG A 11 -5.25 -5.00 -12.42
N TYR A 12 -6.05 -4.87 -11.38
CA TYR A 12 -5.83 -5.63 -10.15
C TYR A 12 -5.75 -7.14 -10.41
N VAL A 13 -4.66 -7.73 -9.95
CA VAL A 13 -4.43 -9.17 -9.88
C VAL A 13 -3.64 -9.47 -8.62
N ASP A 14 -3.72 -10.71 -8.15
CA ASP A 14 -2.88 -11.21 -7.08
C ASP A 14 -1.45 -11.42 -7.60
N LEU A 15 -0.51 -10.67 -7.02
CA LEU A 15 0.89 -10.70 -7.43
C LEU A 15 1.60 -12.01 -7.03
N SER A 16 1.07 -12.76 -6.06
CA SER A 16 1.57 -14.11 -5.78
C SER A 16 1.37 -15.04 -6.97
N LYS A 17 0.24 -14.90 -7.68
CA LYS A 17 -0.07 -15.67 -8.89
C LYS A 17 0.76 -15.25 -10.08
N ILE A 18 1.25 -14.00 -10.10
CA ILE A 18 2.24 -13.56 -11.08
C ILE A 18 3.56 -14.30 -10.87
N ARG A 19 4.07 -14.37 -9.64
CA ARG A 19 5.26 -15.18 -9.32
C ARG A 19 5.07 -16.64 -9.71
N ASP A 20 3.94 -17.25 -9.33
CA ASP A 20 3.68 -18.66 -9.63
C ASP A 20 3.64 -18.93 -11.15
N ALA A 21 3.00 -18.03 -11.92
CA ALA A 21 2.97 -18.12 -13.38
C ALA A 21 4.35 -17.87 -14.01
N LEU A 22 5.18 -17.03 -13.40
CA LEU A 22 6.54 -16.75 -13.84
C LEU A 22 7.43 -17.98 -13.68
N GLN A 23 7.25 -18.75 -12.59
CA GLN A 23 7.90 -20.04 -12.40
C GLN A 23 7.58 -21.02 -13.53
N LEU A 24 6.30 -21.12 -13.94
CA LEU A 24 5.91 -21.97 -15.07
C LEU A 24 6.62 -21.59 -16.36
N VAL A 25 6.77 -20.29 -16.61
CA VAL A 25 7.48 -19.79 -17.80
C VAL A 25 8.96 -20.12 -17.73
N SER A 26 9.60 -20.00 -16.56
CA SER A 26 11.01 -20.39 -16.39
C SER A 26 11.20 -21.90 -16.61
N ASP A 27 10.35 -22.74 -16.00
CA ASP A 27 10.41 -24.20 -16.12
C ASP A 27 10.21 -24.70 -17.57
N HIS A 28 9.45 -23.94 -18.37
CA HIS A 28 9.09 -24.28 -19.75
C HIS A 28 9.50 -23.17 -20.74
N ASN A 29 10.68 -22.60 -20.52
CA ASN A 29 11.15 -21.41 -21.24
C ASN A 29 11.08 -21.59 -22.77
N GLY A 30 10.33 -20.71 -23.44
CA GLY A 30 10.12 -20.74 -24.89
C GLY A 30 9.14 -21.80 -25.41
N GLN A 31 8.54 -22.61 -24.54
CA GLN A 31 7.64 -23.71 -24.94
C GLN A 31 6.17 -23.34 -24.78
N LEU A 32 5.83 -22.46 -23.84
CA LEU A 32 4.44 -22.13 -23.53
C LEU A 32 3.92 -21.01 -24.42
N ARG A 33 2.78 -21.25 -25.08
CA ARG A 33 1.93 -20.17 -25.58
C ARG A 33 0.93 -19.73 -24.52
N ALA A 34 0.19 -18.67 -24.82
CA ALA A 34 -0.84 -18.14 -23.94
C ALA A 34 -1.82 -19.20 -23.40
N LYS A 35 -2.34 -20.06 -24.28
CA LYS A 35 -3.30 -21.11 -23.90
C LYS A 35 -2.64 -22.20 -23.06
N ASP A 36 -1.39 -22.55 -23.37
CA ASP A 36 -0.66 -23.61 -22.68
C ASP A 36 -0.32 -23.17 -21.25
N LEU A 37 0.15 -21.92 -21.09
CA LEU A 37 0.39 -21.31 -19.79
C LEU A 37 -0.90 -21.23 -18.95
N GLU A 38 -2.03 -20.84 -19.55
CA GLU A 38 -3.33 -20.80 -18.87
C GLU A 38 -3.78 -22.19 -18.42
N THR A 39 -3.63 -23.19 -19.29
CA THR A 39 -4.03 -24.58 -19.01
C THR A 39 -3.17 -25.18 -17.89
N LEU A 40 -1.85 -25.10 -18.03
CA LEU A 40 -0.91 -25.60 -17.04
C LEU A 40 -1.04 -24.88 -15.69
N GLY A 41 -1.27 -23.56 -15.72
CA GLY A 41 -1.52 -22.78 -14.51
C GLY A 41 -2.81 -23.18 -13.77
N ILE A 42 -3.84 -23.66 -14.47
CA ILE A 42 -5.05 -24.22 -13.84
C ILE A 42 -4.77 -25.61 -13.26
N GLU A 43 -4.05 -26.46 -14.00
CA GLU A 43 -3.67 -27.82 -13.57
C GLU A 43 -2.80 -27.80 -12.31
N MET A 44 -1.85 -26.87 -12.24
CA MET A 44 -0.97 -26.68 -11.08
C MET A 44 -1.61 -25.85 -9.95
N GLY A 45 -2.86 -25.40 -10.12
CA GLY A 45 -3.63 -24.70 -9.09
C GLY A 45 -3.28 -23.22 -8.91
N PHE A 46 -2.42 -22.65 -9.75
CA PHE A 46 -2.01 -21.25 -9.69
C PHE A 46 -3.12 -20.31 -10.14
N PHE A 47 -3.87 -20.66 -11.19
CA PHE A 47 -5.02 -19.88 -11.68
C PHE A 47 -6.36 -20.40 -11.15
N ARG A 48 -6.44 -20.57 -9.82
CA ARG A 48 -7.66 -20.95 -9.11
C ARG A 48 -7.99 -19.95 -8.01
N ARG A 49 -9.28 -19.77 -7.78
CA ARG A 49 -9.85 -19.04 -6.66
C ARG A 49 -9.70 -19.86 -5.37
N GLU A 50 -9.93 -19.23 -4.22
CA GLU A 50 -9.93 -19.90 -2.91
C GLU A 50 -10.92 -21.07 -2.83
N ASN A 51 -12.04 -20.99 -3.55
CA ASN A 51 -13.03 -22.07 -3.64
C ASN A 51 -12.65 -23.20 -4.62
N GLY A 52 -11.44 -23.18 -5.18
CA GLY A 52 -10.93 -24.17 -6.13
C GLY A 52 -11.33 -23.94 -7.60
N GLU A 53 -12.27 -23.03 -7.88
CA GLU A 53 -12.71 -22.76 -9.24
C GLU A 53 -11.64 -22.04 -10.08
N PRO A 54 -11.47 -22.38 -11.37
CA PRO A 54 -10.55 -21.67 -12.24
C PRO A 54 -10.86 -20.17 -12.37
N PHE A 55 -9.82 -19.38 -12.63
CA PHE A 55 -9.98 -17.99 -13.01
C PHE A 55 -10.68 -17.85 -14.37
N SER A 56 -11.36 -16.71 -14.55
CA SER A 56 -11.92 -16.38 -15.86
C SER A 56 -10.81 -16.13 -16.87
N ARG A 57 -11.09 -16.33 -18.16
CA ARG A 57 -10.14 -16.05 -19.25
C ARG A 57 -9.62 -14.62 -19.21
N THR A 58 -10.47 -13.64 -18.89
CA THR A 58 -10.10 -12.23 -18.77
C THR A 58 -9.13 -12.00 -17.60
N THR A 59 -9.35 -12.67 -16.47
CA THR A 59 -8.44 -12.59 -15.31
C THR A 59 -7.06 -13.15 -15.65
N MET A 60 -6.99 -14.33 -16.27
CA MET A 60 -5.71 -14.94 -16.68
C MET A 60 -5.00 -14.09 -17.74
N TYR A 61 -5.74 -13.50 -18.68
CA TYR A 61 -5.22 -12.55 -19.64
C TYR A 61 -4.54 -11.35 -18.96
N HIS A 62 -5.14 -10.79 -17.90
CA HIS A 62 -4.52 -9.70 -17.15
C HIS A 62 -3.22 -10.12 -16.46
N HIS A 63 -3.17 -11.31 -15.86
CA HIS A 63 -1.93 -11.82 -15.25
C HIS A 63 -0.80 -11.88 -16.28
N ARG A 64 -1.06 -12.47 -17.46
CA ARG A 64 -0.08 -12.54 -18.55
C ARG A 64 0.37 -11.15 -19.02
N LYS A 65 -0.59 -10.24 -19.24
CA LYS A 65 -0.27 -8.89 -19.70
C LYS A 65 0.57 -8.10 -18.70
N ILE A 66 0.36 -8.30 -17.42
CA ILE A 66 1.16 -7.66 -16.38
C ILE A 66 2.61 -8.15 -16.43
N MET A 67 2.83 -9.46 -16.57
CA MET A 67 4.19 -10.00 -16.75
C MET A 67 4.88 -9.40 -17.99
N GLU A 68 4.15 -9.32 -19.11
CA GLU A 68 4.68 -8.73 -20.35
C GLU A 68 5.02 -7.24 -20.17
N HIS A 69 4.11 -6.44 -19.61
CA HIS A 69 4.28 -4.99 -19.48
C HIS A 69 5.29 -4.59 -18.40
N LEU A 70 5.47 -5.41 -17.36
CA LEU A 70 6.53 -5.23 -16.37
C LEU A 70 7.89 -5.73 -16.85
N GLY A 71 7.96 -6.29 -18.07
CA GLY A 71 9.20 -6.82 -18.64
C GLY A 71 9.70 -8.09 -17.93
N MET A 72 8.83 -8.80 -17.21
CA MET A 72 9.16 -10.07 -16.55
C MET A 72 9.34 -11.20 -17.56
N VAL A 73 8.60 -11.11 -18.66
CA VAL A 73 8.65 -12.07 -19.76
C VAL A 73 8.70 -11.36 -21.10
N ARG A 74 9.37 -11.97 -22.07
CA ARG A 74 9.31 -11.58 -23.48
C ARG A 74 8.43 -12.56 -24.24
N VAL A 75 7.60 -12.05 -25.15
CA VAL A 75 6.82 -12.90 -26.07
C VAL A 75 7.46 -12.87 -27.44
N ASP A 76 7.88 -14.03 -27.93
CA ASP A 76 8.47 -14.18 -29.26
C ASP A 76 7.80 -15.32 -30.01
N ARG A 77 7.36 -15.04 -31.24
CA ARG A 77 6.53 -15.97 -32.04
C ARG A 77 5.42 -16.65 -31.23
N GLN A 78 4.75 -15.87 -30.35
CA GLN A 78 3.68 -16.30 -29.44
C GLN A 78 4.09 -17.22 -28.27
N HIS A 79 5.39 -17.46 -28.07
CA HIS A 79 5.89 -18.23 -26.93
C HIS A 79 6.48 -17.29 -25.88
N TYR A 80 6.30 -17.65 -24.62
CA TYR A 80 6.79 -16.89 -23.47
C TYR A 80 8.23 -17.29 -23.14
N PHE A 81 9.06 -16.28 -22.90
CA PHE A 81 10.46 -16.44 -22.51
C PHE A 81 10.77 -15.63 -21.26
N MET A 82 11.66 -16.14 -20.43
CA MET A 82 12.22 -15.44 -19.28
C MET A 82 13.75 -15.56 -19.28
N GLU A 83 14.43 -14.53 -18.77
CA GLU A 83 15.87 -14.56 -18.51
C GLU A 83 16.11 -15.01 -17.07
N ASP A 84 16.75 -16.17 -16.89
CA ASP A 84 16.92 -16.80 -15.57
C ASP A 84 17.88 -16.03 -14.62
N THR A 85 18.72 -15.13 -15.16
CA THR A 85 19.70 -14.33 -14.39
C THR A 85 19.31 -12.86 -14.26
N GLY A 86 18.06 -12.51 -14.56
CA GLY A 86 17.58 -11.13 -14.58
C GLY A 86 17.19 -10.58 -13.20
N GLN A 87 16.68 -9.35 -13.19
CA GLN A 87 16.17 -8.66 -11.98
C GLN A 87 15.03 -9.41 -11.25
N PHE A 88 14.48 -10.45 -11.87
CA PHE A 88 13.36 -11.25 -11.34
C PHE A 88 13.79 -12.63 -10.83
N ALA A 89 15.09 -12.96 -10.82
CA ALA A 89 15.59 -14.25 -10.34
C ALA A 89 15.17 -14.55 -8.89
N GLU A 90 15.03 -13.52 -8.05
CA GLU A 90 14.52 -13.65 -6.68
C GLU A 90 13.09 -14.23 -6.62
N LEU A 91 12.26 -14.01 -7.65
CA LEU A 91 10.90 -14.54 -7.76
C LEU A 91 10.87 -16.02 -8.17
N LEU A 92 12.00 -16.57 -8.62
CA LEU A 92 12.15 -17.97 -9.06
C LEU A 92 12.81 -18.85 -8.01
N LYS A 93 13.24 -18.27 -6.88
CA LYS A 93 13.75 -19.07 -5.76
C LYS A 93 12.61 -19.98 -5.31
N PRO A 94 12.89 -21.23 -4.85
CA PRO A 94 11.86 -22.12 -4.34
C PRO A 94 11.21 -21.50 -3.10
N ALA A 95 10.21 -20.64 -3.30
CA ALA A 95 9.39 -20.13 -2.24
C ALA A 95 8.63 -21.33 -1.70
N ALA A 96 8.72 -21.55 -0.39
CA ALA A 96 7.79 -22.44 0.28
C ALA A 96 6.38 -22.07 -0.20
N THR A 97 5.66 -23.05 -0.72
CA THR A 97 4.38 -23.05 -1.46
C THR A 97 3.21 -22.47 -0.66
N THR A 98 3.43 -21.36 0.03
CA THR A 98 2.57 -20.77 1.05
C THR A 98 1.59 -19.76 0.44
N GLY A 99 1.68 -19.50 -0.87
CA GLY A 99 0.82 -18.52 -1.56
C GLY A 99 1.09 -17.06 -1.17
N VAL A 100 1.98 -16.80 -0.21
CA VAL A 100 2.33 -15.45 0.26
C VAL A 100 3.66 -15.02 -0.37
N LEU A 101 3.79 -13.74 -0.71
CA LEU A 101 5.05 -13.16 -1.19
C LEU A 101 5.99 -12.87 -0.02
N SER A 102 7.26 -13.29 -0.13
CA SER A 102 8.32 -12.92 0.81
C SER A 102 8.62 -11.42 0.76
N PRO A 103 9.26 -10.84 1.79
CA PRO A 103 9.71 -9.45 1.76
C PRO A 103 10.57 -9.10 0.53
N GLU A 104 11.47 -9.98 0.13
CA GLU A 104 12.37 -9.82 -1.02
C GLU A 104 11.61 -9.90 -2.35
N GLU A 105 10.64 -10.81 -2.46
CA GLU A 105 9.76 -10.90 -3.62
C GLU A 105 8.91 -9.63 -3.77
N LYS A 106 8.37 -9.13 -2.65
CA LYS A 106 7.61 -7.87 -2.64
C LYS A 106 8.47 -6.70 -3.09
N GLU A 107 9.71 -6.61 -2.62
CA GLU A 107 10.62 -5.53 -2.98
C GLU A 107 10.99 -5.59 -4.48
N THR A 108 11.23 -6.78 -5.02
CA THR A 108 11.48 -7.00 -6.45
C THR A 108 10.31 -6.52 -7.31
N LEU A 109 9.09 -6.94 -6.95
CA LEU A 109 7.85 -6.53 -7.65
C LEU A 109 7.59 -5.03 -7.52
N ALA A 110 7.81 -4.46 -6.32
CA ALA A 110 7.65 -3.04 -6.07
C ALA A 110 8.57 -2.20 -6.95
N ASN A 111 9.83 -2.61 -7.05
CA ASN A 111 10.81 -1.90 -7.87
C ASN A 111 10.44 -1.96 -9.36
N ALA A 112 10.01 -3.12 -9.86
CA ALA A 112 9.56 -3.26 -11.25
C ALA A 112 8.34 -2.36 -11.56
N ILE A 113 7.37 -2.28 -10.64
CA ILE A 113 6.19 -1.43 -10.80
C ILE A 113 6.57 0.06 -10.74
N ILE A 114 7.44 0.46 -9.80
CA ILE A 114 7.87 1.87 -9.67
C ILE A 114 8.71 2.31 -10.85
N LEU A 115 9.55 1.44 -11.41
CA LEU A 115 10.38 1.76 -12.57
C LEU A 115 9.61 1.77 -13.89
N ASN A 116 8.45 1.12 -13.96
CA ASN A 116 7.65 1.05 -15.17
C ASN A 116 7.11 2.43 -15.60
N SER A 117 7.36 2.82 -16.85
CA SER A 117 7.01 4.15 -17.38
C SER A 117 5.52 4.48 -17.33
N ASP A 118 4.64 3.51 -17.55
CA ASP A 118 3.20 3.72 -17.51
C ASP A 118 2.74 3.92 -16.05
N CYS A 119 3.23 3.10 -15.13
CA CYS A 119 2.94 3.26 -13.70
C CYS A 119 3.46 4.61 -13.18
N GLN A 120 4.64 5.04 -13.61
CA GLN A 120 5.18 6.35 -13.25
C GLN A 120 4.32 7.50 -13.78
N SER A 121 4.05 7.51 -15.08
CA SER A 121 3.31 8.61 -15.72
C SER A 121 1.86 8.74 -15.22
N HIS A 122 1.23 7.63 -14.84
CA HIS A 122 -0.18 7.61 -14.46
C HIS A 122 -0.45 7.61 -12.95
N PHE A 123 0.52 7.18 -12.11
CA PHE A 123 0.32 7.09 -10.66
C PHE A 123 1.45 7.74 -9.87
N PHE A 124 2.69 7.24 -9.98
CA PHE A 124 3.77 7.67 -9.08
C PHE A 124 4.19 9.12 -9.30
N HIS A 125 4.10 9.67 -10.52
CA HIS A 125 4.43 11.06 -10.81
C HIS A 125 3.68 12.05 -9.90
N VAL A 126 2.44 11.74 -9.51
CA VAL A 126 1.63 12.60 -8.62
C VAL A 126 2.28 12.77 -7.24
N PHE A 127 3.10 11.82 -6.81
CA PHE A 127 3.83 11.89 -5.54
C PHE A 127 5.14 12.70 -5.65
N SER A 128 5.61 13.00 -6.87
CA SER A 128 6.93 13.62 -7.10
C SER A 128 6.90 15.12 -6.82
N LEU A 129 7.78 15.58 -5.92
CA LEU A 129 7.94 17.01 -5.62
C LEU A 129 8.69 17.76 -6.72
N SER A 130 9.62 17.10 -7.42
CA SER A 130 10.47 17.71 -8.44
C SER A 130 10.01 17.40 -9.86
N GLN A 131 8.85 16.77 -10.03
CA GLN A 131 8.32 16.27 -11.32
C GLN A 131 9.26 15.31 -12.05
N LYS A 132 10.29 14.78 -11.37
CA LYS A 132 11.20 13.77 -11.90
C LYS A 132 10.62 12.38 -11.66
N MET A 133 10.94 11.47 -12.58
CA MET A 133 10.68 10.04 -12.45
C MET A 133 11.54 9.46 -11.33
N PHE A 134 10.98 8.51 -10.58
CA PHE A 134 11.70 7.78 -9.56
C PHE A 134 12.62 6.74 -10.20
N THR A 135 13.81 6.59 -9.63
CA THR A 135 14.85 5.64 -10.09
C THR A 135 14.84 4.33 -9.31
N GLY A 136 13.90 4.17 -8.37
CA GLY A 136 13.69 2.92 -7.64
C GLY A 136 12.79 3.10 -6.43
N VAL A 137 12.46 1.97 -5.80
CA VAL A 137 11.56 1.93 -4.63
C VAL A 137 12.10 2.73 -3.44
N GLU A 138 13.39 2.66 -3.14
CA GLU A 138 13.97 3.41 -2.01
C GLU A 138 13.92 4.93 -2.20
N GLU A 139 14.14 5.40 -3.44
CA GLU A 139 13.96 6.82 -3.75
C GLU A 139 12.51 7.25 -3.57
N PHE A 140 11.55 6.43 -4.01
CA PHE A 140 10.14 6.69 -3.78
C PHE A 140 9.82 6.75 -2.28
N ARG A 141 10.24 5.74 -1.50
CA ARG A 141 9.99 5.67 -0.06
C ARG A 141 10.52 6.91 0.68
N THR A 142 11.65 7.46 0.27
CA THR A 142 12.32 8.56 0.98
C THR A 142 11.98 9.96 0.47
N LYS A 143 11.76 10.14 -0.84
CA LYS A 143 11.56 11.47 -1.45
C LYS A 143 10.13 11.78 -1.86
N ALA A 144 9.29 10.77 -2.09
CA ALA A 144 7.91 10.99 -2.54
C ALA A 144 7.08 11.70 -1.47
N SER A 145 6.17 12.60 -1.85
CA SER A 145 5.17 13.17 -0.94
C SER A 145 3.94 12.27 -0.86
N TYR A 146 3.13 12.40 0.17
CA TYR A 146 1.78 11.84 0.13
C TYR A 146 0.90 12.56 -0.90
N ILE A 147 -0.14 11.87 -1.37
CA ILE A 147 -1.19 12.39 -2.24
C ILE A 147 -2.56 12.20 -1.58
N ILE A 148 -3.57 12.86 -2.12
CA ILE A 148 -4.97 12.77 -1.71
C ILE A 148 -5.79 12.31 -2.91
N ALA A 149 -6.57 11.25 -2.74
CA ALA A 149 -7.59 10.83 -3.69
C ALA A 149 -8.98 11.25 -3.16
N GLN A 150 -9.65 12.13 -3.90
CA GLN A 150 -10.94 12.68 -3.50
C GLN A 150 -11.84 12.85 -4.72
N ALA A 151 -13.14 12.62 -4.56
CA ALA A 151 -14.12 12.93 -5.59
C ALA A 151 -14.32 14.45 -5.68
N ASP A 152 -14.31 14.99 -6.89
CA ASP A 152 -14.71 16.37 -7.14
C ASP A 152 -16.24 16.54 -7.15
N LYS A 153 -16.71 17.74 -7.51
CA LYS A 153 -18.15 18.07 -7.56
C LYS A 153 -18.92 17.24 -8.59
N GLU A 154 -18.24 16.73 -9.61
CA GLU A 154 -18.82 15.91 -10.68
C GLU A 154 -18.75 14.41 -10.35
N GLY A 155 -18.21 14.06 -9.18
CA GLY A 155 -18.02 12.67 -8.74
C GLY A 155 -16.78 12.01 -9.33
N THR A 156 -15.93 12.74 -10.06
CA THR A 156 -14.68 12.21 -10.62
C THR A 156 -13.64 12.13 -9.52
N ILE A 157 -13.00 10.96 -9.35
CA ILE A 157 -11.88 10.82 -8.42
C ILE A 157 -10.66 11.55 -9.00
N VAL A 158 -10.11 12.48 -8.24
CA VAL A 158 -8.89 13.21 -8.57
C VAL A 158 -7.80 12.84 -7.59
N LEU A 159 -6.65 12.41 -8.11
CA LEU A 159 -5.42 12.29 -7.33
C LEU A 159 -4.73 13.65 -7.33
N ARG A 160 -4.41 14.18 -6.14
CA ARG A 160 -3.73 15.47 -6.00
C ARG A 160 -2.60 15.40 -4.99
N SER A 161 -1.51 16.07 -5.27
CA SER A 161 -0.48 16.33 -4.26
C SER A 161 -0.88 17.58 -3.46
N PRO A 162 -0.77 17.57 -2.12
CA PRO A 162 -0.97 18.77 -1.31
C PRO A 162 0.26 19.69 -1.29
N ARG A 163 1.40 19.21 -1.80
CA ARG A 163 2.67 19.97 -1.84
C ARG A 163 3.00 20.53 -3.21
N THR A 164 2.23 20.17 -4.23
CA THR A 164 2.42 20.63 -5.61
C THR A 164 1.07 20.90 -6.25
N GLU A 165 1.04 21.56 -7.40
CA GLU A 165 -0.21 21.79 -8.14
C GLU A 165 -0.64 20.59 -9.02
N VAL A 166 0.10 19.48 -8.98
CA VAL A 166 -0.19 18.29 -9.79
C VAL A 166 -1.55 17.69 -9.40
N ARG A 167 -2.41 17.57 -10.41
CA ARG A 167 -3.73 16.93 -10.33
C ARG A 167 -3.87 15.92 -11.45
N TYR A 168 -4.39 14.74 -11.12
CA TYR A 168 -4.58 13.65 -12.06
C TYR A 168 -6.02 13.12 -11.96
N PRO A 169 -6.93 13.57 -12.86
CA PRO A 169 -8.31 13.13 -12.86
C PRO A 169 -8.46 11.73 -13.45
N LEU A 170 -9.21 10.88 -12.74
CA LEU A 170 -9.61 9.53 -13.16
C LEU A 170 -10.96 9.59 -13.88
N ASP A 171 -11.00 10.41 -14.92
CA ASP A 171 -12.17 10.78 -15.75
C ASP A 171 -12.74 9.65 -16.63
N THR A 172 -12.16 8.45 -16.58
CA THR A 172 -12.58 7.31 -17.39
C THR A 172 -12.54 6.04 -16.55
N ASN A 173 -13.45 5.10 -16.85
CA ASN A 173 -13.44 3.81 -16.18
C ASN A 173 -12.09 3.08 -16.37
N ASP A 174 -11.44 3.23 -17.52
CA ASP A 174 -10.12 2.65 -17.78
C ASP A 174 -9.04 3.17 -16.83
N LYS A 175 -8.96 4.49 -16.60
CA LYS A 175 -8.06 5.10 -15.59
C LYS A 175 -8.43 4.67 -14.18
N LEU A 176 -9.73 4.65 -13.86
CA LEU A 176 -10.20 4.24 -12.54
C LEU A 176 -9.78 2.80 -12.23
N GLN A 177 -10.00 1.87 -13.17
CA GLN A 177 -9.61 0.47 -13.04
C GLN A 177 -8.09 0.29 -13.01
N ALA A 178 -7.35 1.01 -13.86
CA ALA A 178 -5.89 0.89 -13.93
C ALA A 178 -5.17 1.45 -12.71
N ILE A 179 -5.61 2.62 -12.24
CA ILE A 179 -4.84 3.41 -11.28
C ILE A 179 -5.39 3.22 -9.87
N PHE A 180 -6.68 3.46 -9.67
CA PHE A 180 -7.27 3.42 -8.33
C PHE A 180 -7.51 1.99 -7.84
N TRP A 181 -7.91 1.09 -8.74
CA TRP A 181 -8.11 -0.31 -8.44
C TRP A 181 -6.91 -1.19 -8.79
N GLY A 182 -6.00 -0.74 -9.67
CA GLY A 182 -4.79 -1.49 -10.04
C GLY A 182 -3.56 -1.07 -9.24
N VAL A 183 -2.76 -0.15 -9.80
CA VAL A 183 -1.44 0.24 -9.27
C VAL A 183 -1.48 0.64 -7.79
N ARG A 184 -2.51 1.40 -7.37
CA ARG A 184 -2.69 1.78 -5.97
C ARG A 184 -2.77 0.55 -5.06
N LEU A 185 -3.58 -0.46 -5.42
CA LEU A 185 -3.75 -1.64 -4.58
C LEU A 185 -2.48 -2.50 -4.56
N TRP A 186 -1.78 -2.63 -5.69
CA TRP A 186 -0.47 -3.28 -5.71
C TRP A 186 0.54 -2.59 -4.79
N ALA A 187 0.63 -1.26 -4.82
CA ALA A 187 1.53 -0.52 -3.96
C ALA A 187 1.22 -0.74 -2.46
N ILE A 188 -0.05 -0.93 -2.11
CA ILE A 188 -0.47 -1.29 -0.75
C ILE A 188 -0.08 -2.72 -0.41
N ASP A 189 -0.41 -3.69 -1.26
CA ASP A 189 -0.16 -5.13 -1.02
C ASP A 189 1.35 -5.44 -0.91
N LEU A 190 2.17 -4.69 -1.65
CA LEU A 190 3.63 -4.76 -1.63
C LEU A 190 4.28 -3.99 -0.46
N GLY A 191 3.51 -3.24 0.34
CA GLY A 191 4.05 -2.45 1.45
C GLY A 191 4.93 -1.28 1.01
N VAL A 192 4.60 -0.69 -0.14
CA VAL A 192 5.25 0.51 -0.69
C VAL A 192 4.54 1.77 -0.22
N THR A 193 3.20 1.72 -0.20
CA THR A 193 2.34 2.79 0.28
C THR A 193 1.40 2.29 1.36
N ASP A 194 0.96 3.19 2.21
CA ASP A 194 -0.20 3.00 3.07
C ASP A 194 -1.24 4.10 2.82
N GLU A 195 -2.44 3.93 3.34
CA GLU A 195 -3.54 4.86 3.14
C GLU A 195 -4.46 5.00 4.35
N ILE A 196 -4.99 6.21 4.52
CA ILE A 196 -5.95 6.57 5.56
C ILE A 196 -7.06 7.36 4.90
N PHE A 197 -8.31 7.10 5.28
CA PHE A 197 -9.47 7.83 4.79
C PHE A 197 -10.07 8.75 5.85
N THR A 198 -10.34 10.00 5.48
CA THR A 198 -11.14 10.94 6.27
C THR A 198 -12.26 11.56 5.42
N TYR A 199 -13.37 11.91 6.06
CA TYR A 199 -14.52 12.49 5.35
C TYR A 199 -14.24 13.87 4.75
N SER A 200 -13.43 14.69 5.42
CA SER A 200 -13.15 16.06 5.00
C SER A 200 -12.16 16.15 3.85
N GLU A 201 -11.19 15.24 3.79
CA GLU A 201 -10.07 15.33 2.85
C GLU A 201 -10.04 14.19 1.83
N GLY A 202 -10.80 13.11 2.06
CA GLY A 202 -10.76 11.91 1.22
C GLY A 202 -9.67 10.94 1.67
N ARG A 203 -9.04 10.26 0.70
CA ARG A 203 -8.07 9.21 0.98
C ARG A 203 -6.65 9.73 0.84
N ALA A 204 -5.94 9.87 1.95
CA ALA A 204 -4.50 10.13 1.93
C ALA A 204 -3.77 8.83 1.61
N ILE A 205 -2.93 8.84 0.57
CA ILE A 205 -2.08 7.72 0.16
C ILE A 205 -0.64 8.20 0.28
N PHE A 206 0.19 7.48 1.03
CA PHE A 206 1.53 7.94 1.39
C PHE A 206 2.56 6.82 1.28
N PRO A 207 3.81 7.15 0.89
CA PRO A 207 4.90 6.19 0.90
C PRO A 207 5.22 5.76 2.34
N ILE A 208 5.60 4.49 2.51
CA ILE A 208 6.09 3.96 3.79
C ILE A 208 7.50 3.43 3.64
N LEU A 209 8.33 3.63 4.66
CA LEU A 209 9.64 3.01 4.78
C LEU A 209 9.49 1.49 4.98
N ARG A 210 10.60 0.76 4.87
CA ARG A 210 10.58 -0.68 5.15
C ARG A 210 10.16 -0.92 6.60
N PRO A 211 9.38 -1.98 6.88
CA PRO A 211 8.99 -2.30 8.24
C PRO A 211 10.19 -2.33 9.20
N GLY A 212 10.06 -1.68 10.35
CA GLY A 212 11.13 -1.62 11.35
C GLY A 212 12.27 -0.64 11.07
N SER A 213 12.21 0.16 9.98
CA SER A 213 13.21 1.21 9.71
C SER A 213 13.28 2.27 10.81
N LEU A 214 12.16 2.51 11.50
CA LEU A 214 12.07 3.44 12.62
C LEU A 214 11.71 2.67 13.89
N LYS A 215 12.44 2.88 14.98
CA LYS A 215 12.14 2.22 16.25
C LYS A 215 10.85 2.79 16.82
N ALA A 216 10.05 1.95 17.48
CA ALA A 216 8.85 2.39 18.19
C ALA A 216 9.12 3.54 19.18
N SER A 217 10.29 3.56 19.82
CA SER A 217 10.69 4.66 20.70
C SER A 217 10.80 6.00 19.98
N ASP A 218 11.28 5.99 18.73
CA ASP A 218 11.55 7.20 17.98
C ASP A 218 10.23 7.75 17.38
N ILE A 219 9.32 6.85 16.99
CA ILE A 219 7.93 7.19 16.65
C ILE A 219 7.25 7.92 17.81
N VAL A 220 7.26 7.31 19.00
CA VAL A 220 6.62 7.90 20.19
C VAL A 220 7.26 9.23 20.57
N LYS A 221 8.60 9.33 20.55
CA LYS A 221 9.30 10.58 20.83
C LYS A 221 8.88 11.70 19.87
N ALA A 222 8.83 11.42 18.56
CA ALA A 222 8.39 12.40 17.58
C ALA A 222 6.97 12.90 17.89
N ILE A 223 6.03 11.99 18.13
CA ILE A 223 4.64 12.32 18.47
C ILE A 223 4.56 13.21 19.70
N LEU A 224 5.18 12.76 20.81
CA LEU A 224 5.13 13.49 22.07
C LEU A 224 5.83 14.86 21.96
N SER A 225 6.85 15.01 21.11
CA SER A 225 7.63 16.25 21.00
C SER A 225 6.87 17.43 20.45
N GLU A 226 5.86 17.16 19.64
CA GLU A 226 4.98 18.19 19.12
C GLU A 226 3.77 18.44 20.04
N LEU A 227 3.33 17.40 20.76
CA LEU A 227 2.16 17.45 21.63
C LEU A 227 2.39 18.17 22.97
N LYS A 228 3.56 18.78 23.22
CA LYS A 228 3.97 19.41 24.50
C LYS A 228 2.77 19.82 25.37
N PRO A 229 2.34 18.94 26.31
CA PRO A 229 1.05 19.10 26.92
C PRO A 229 1.02 20.36 27.77
N ARG A 230 0.05 21.22 27.47
CA ARG A 230 -0.17 22.50 28.19
C ARG A 230 -1.00 22.32 29.45
N GLU A 231 -1.74 21.23 29.51
CA GLU A 231 -2.62 20.84 30.61
C GLU A 231 -2.17 19.51 31.21
N THR A 232 -2.69 19.19 32.40
CA THR A 232 -2.35 17.94 33.10
C THR A 232 -2.64 16.69 32.26
N TRP A 233 -3.75 16.71 31.51
CA TRP A 233 -4.17 15.67 30.58
C TRP A 233 -4.55 16.29 29.24
N GLU A 234 -4.01 15.77 28.14
CA GLU A 234 -4.38 16.18 26.78
C GLU A 234 -5.12 15.04 26.07
N THR A 235 -6.22 15.36 25.38
CA THR A 235 -7.02 14.38 24.64
C THR A 235 -6.81 14.55 23.15
N ILE A 236 -6.40 13.49 22.47
CA ILE A 236 -6.03 13.53 21.06
C ILE A 236 -6.87 12.52 20.29
N SER A 237 -7.43 12.95 19.17
CA SER A 237 -8.14 12.09 18.23
C SER A 237 -7.18 11.12 17.55
N THR A 238 -7.48 9.82 17.63
CA THR A 238 -6.62 8.77 17.04
C THR A 238 -6.58 8.83 15.51
N PRO A 239 -7.69 9.06 14.80
CA PRO A 239 -7.66 9.32 13.35
C PRO A 239 -6.80 10.52 12.97
N GLU A 240 -6.86 11.61 13.73
CA GLU A 240 -6.06 12.81 13.43
C GLU A 240 -4.57 12.58 13.68
N LEU A 241 -4.24 11.93 14.80
CA LEU A 241 -2.88 11.50 15.11
C LEU A 241 -2.34 10.60 13.99
N THR A 242 -3.11 9.59 13.60
CA THR A 242 -2.73 8.62 12.57
C THR A 242 -2.52 9.29 11.21
N ARG A 243 -3.45 10.18 10.81
CA ARG A 243 -3.37 10.95 9.57
C ARG A 243 -2.16 11.88 9.53
N LYS A 244 -1.81 12.50 10.65
CA LYS A 244 -0.67 13.41 10.73
C LYS A 244 0.64 12.65 10.71
N TRP A 245 0.78 11.66 11.59
CA TRP A 245 2.08 11.07 11.91
C TRP A 245 2.48 9.93 10.98
N SER A 246 1.55 9.12 10.48
CA SER A 246 1.93 8.02 9.55
C SER A 246 2.57 8.55 8.27
N PRO A 247 1.97 9.54 7.55
CA PRO A 247 2.60 10.11 6.37
C PRO A 247 3.86 10.92 6.70
N TYR A 248 3.89 11.62 7.84
CA TYR A 248 5.03 12.46 8.23
C TYR A 248 6.27 11.62 8.55
N LEU A 249 6.10 10.55 9.34
CA LEU A 249 7.17 9.62 9.70
C LEU A 249 7.42 8.55 8.63
N ARG A 250 6.55 8.46 7.63
CA ARG A 250 6.56 7.43 6.58
C ARG A 250 6.56 6.02 7.18
N VAL A 251 5.77 5.80 8.22
CA VAL A 251 5.56 4.48 8.83
C VAL A 251 4.17 3.99 8.48
N SER A 252 3.98 2.68 8.42
CA SER A 252 2.63 2.15 8.26
C SER A 252 1.76 2.55 9.45
N THR A 253 0.46 2.65 9.20
CA THR A 253 -0.54 2.92 10.24
C THR A 253 -0.46 1.89 11.37
N GLN A 254 -0.19 0.62 11.00
CA GLN A 254 -0.05 -0.47 11.95
C GLN A 254 1.20 -0.29 12.85
N GLU A 255 2.34 0.12 12.28
CA GLU A 255 3.55 0.38 13.08
C GLU A 255 3.36 1.54 14.05
N LEU A 256 2.70 2.61 13.60
CA LEU A 256 2.34 3.73 14.46
C LEU A 256 1.45 3.26 15.63
N HIS A 257 0.41 2.48 15.33
CA HIS A 257 -0.50 1.93 16.33
C HIS A 257 0.21 1.01 17.32
N ASN A 258 1.07 0.12 16.83
CA ASN A 258 1.87 -0.77 17.67
C ASN A 258 2.80 0.02 18.60
N ALA A 259 3.38 1.12 18.13
CA ALA A 259 4.22 1.99 18.96
C ALA A 259 3.42 2.66 20.09
N ILE A 260 2.20 3.14 19.78
CA ILE A 260 1.28 3.72 20.78
C ILE A 260 0.82 2.66 21.80
N GLN A 261 0.45 1.46 21.36
CA GLN A 261 0.09 0.35 22.26
C GLN A 261 1.26 -0.02 23.18
N SER A 262 2.46 -0.12 22.62
CA SER A 262 3.68 -0.42 23.41
C SER A 262 3.93 0.65 24.47
N MET A 263 3.67 1.92 24.15
CA MET A 263 3.72 3.02 25.10
C MET A 263 2.66 2.86 26.20
N GLN A 264 1.42 2.53 25.84
CA GLN A 264 0.31 2.32 26.79
C GLN A 264 0.57 1.16 27.75
N VAL A 265 1.14 0.05 27.26
CA VAL A 265 1.53 -1.08 28.11
C VAL A 265 2.61 -0.69 29.11
N ARG A 266 3.55 0.16 28.70
CA ARG A 266 4.67 0.59 29.55
C ARG A 266 4.27 1.65 30.58
N PHE A 267 3.33 2.53 30.24
CA PHE A 267 2.91 3.65 31.07
C PHE A 267 1.38 3.72 31.23
N PRO A 268 0.73 2.66 31.75
CA PRO A 268 -0.72 2.59 31.83
C PRO A 268 -1.34 3.69 32.72
N GLN A 269 -0.60 4.20 33.70
CA GLN A 269 -1.05 5.28 34.59
C GLN A 269 -1.09 6.65 33.92
N PHE A 270 -0.42 6.82 32.77
CA PHE A 270 -0.33 8.10 32.05
C PHE A 270 -1.07 8.10 30.72
N ILE A 271 -1.71 6.98 30.35
CA ILE A 271 -2.41 6.82 29.07
C ILE A 271 -3.76 6.20 29.30
N ASP A 272 -4.80 6.92 28.91
CA ASP A 272 -6.18 6.44 28.91
C ASP A 272 -6.69 6.30 27.46
N LEU A 273 -7.26 5.14 27.13
CA LEU A 273 -7.78 4.83 25.79
C LEU A 273 -9.30 4.93 25.81
N ILE A 274 -9.87 5.81 24.99
CA ILE A 274 -11.31 6.03 24.93
C ILE A 274 -11.91 5.17 23.80
N PRO A 275 -12.58 4.06 24.12
CA PRO A 275 -13.16 3.17 23.11
C PRO A 275 -14.35 3.83 22.41
N THR A 276 -14.65 3.34 21.20
CA THR A 276 -15.83 3.71 20.41
C THR A 276 -16.37 2.49 19.66
N SER A 277 -17.62 2.57 19.21
CA SER A 277 -18.24 1.48 18.44
C SER A 277 -17.96 1.62 16.94
N ALA A 278 -17.86 0.49 16.25
CA ALA A 278 -17.73 0.47 14.78
C ALA A 278 -18.90 1.20 14.10
N SER A 279 -20.12 1.02 14.61
CA SER A 279 -21.33 1.68 14.12
C SER A 279 -21.25 3.20 14.24
N PHE A 280 -20.63 3.74 15.30
CA PHE A 280 -20.46 5.18 15.44
C PHE A 280 -19.44 5.74 14.44
N ILE A 281 -18.37 5.00 14.16
CA ILE A 281 -17.38 5.38 13.15
C ILE A 281 -17.99 5.34 11.73
N ALA A 282 -18.74 4.28 11.43
CA ALA A 282 -19.33 4.01 10.12
C ALA A 282 -20.69 4.71 9.90
N ILE A 283 -21.22 5.46 10.88
CA ILE A 283 -22.51 6.14 10.77
C ILE A 283 -22.57 7.12 9.57
N ARG A 284 -21.41 7.51 9.06
CA ARG A 284 -21.25 8.43 7.93
C ARG A 284 -20.81 7.74 6.62
N THR A 285 -20.61 6.42 6.60
CA THR A 285 -20.28 5.65 5.38
C THR A 285 -21.46 4.78 4.94
N PRO A 286 -22.01 4.99 3.73
CA PRO A 286 -23.01 4.08 3.16
C PRO A 286 -22.42 2.81 2.53
N PHE A 287 -21.10 2.52 2.66
CA PHE A 287 -20.43 1.45 1.92
C PHE A 287 -19.35 0.69 2.72
N GLU A 288 -19.58 -0.61 2.95
CA GLU A 288 -18.69 -1.53 3.68
C GLU A 288 -17.22 -1.56 3.22
N LYS A 289 -16.95 -1.30 1.92
CA LYS A 289 -15.58 -1.30 1.38
C LYS A 289 -14.80 -0.02 1.70
N GLN A 290 -15.47 1.12 1.94
CA GLN A 290 -14.81 2.34 2.40
C GLN A 290 -14.44 2.23 3.88
N ASP A 291 -15.19 1.42 4.62
CA ASP A 291 -15.03 1.24 6.06
C ASP A 291 -13.66 0.69 6.45
N LYS A 292 -13.06 -0.22 5.67
CA LYS A 292 -11.73 -0.78 6.01
C LYS A 292 -10.64 0.29 6.10
N ALA A 293 -10.61 1.23 5.16
CA ALA A 293 -9.61 2.30 5.16
C ALA A 293 -9.95 3.44 6.13
N LEU A 294 -11.24 3.65 6.40
CA LEU A 294 -11.70 4.54 7.47
C LEU A 294 -11.25 3.99 8.84
N PHE A 295 -11.56 2.72 9.11
CA PHE A 295 -11.19 2.02 10.34
C PHE A 295 -9.69 1.92 10.55
N LYS A 296 -8.89 1.91 9.48
CA LYS A 296 -7.43 1.92 9.58
C LYS A 296 -6.92 3.16 10.30
N GLY A 297 -7.62 4.30 10.23
CA GLY A 297 -7.26 5.49 11.02
C GLY A 297 -7.43 5.32 12.54
N TYR A 298 -8.13 4.28 13.00
CA TYR A 298 -8.44 4.06 14.41
C TYR A 298 -7.55 2.96 14.98
N LEU A 299 -6.99 3.22 16.16
CA LEU A 299 -6.28 2.24 16.97
C LEU A 299 -7.27 1.16 17.43
N ARG A 300 -6.79 -0.07 17.59
CA ARG A 300 -7.51 -1.12 18.30
C ARG A 300 -6.83 -1.41 19.62
N ASP A 301 -7.57 -1.69 20.68
CA ASP A 301 -6.98 -2.19 21.92
C ASP A 301 -6.80 -3.72 21.91
N SER A 302 -6.32 -4.28 23.01
CA SER A 302 -6.12 -5.73 23.19
C SER A 302 -7.41 -6.55 23.13
N GLN A 303 -8.57 -5.91 23.31
CA GLN A 303 -9.89 -6.53 23.17
C GLN A 303 -10.46 -6.37 21.76
N GLY A 304 -9.71 -5.76 20.84
CA GLY A 304 -10.14 -5.49 19.47
C GLY A 304 -11.14 -4.33 19.34
N ARG A 305 -11.37 -3.55 20.40
CA ARG A 305 -12.25 -2.37 20.37
C ARG A 305 -11.55 -1.22 19.67
N PHE A 306 -12.30 -0.46 18.88
CA PHE A 306 -11.77 0.75 18.26
C PHE A 306 -11.58 1.84 19.30
N ILE A 307 -10.47 2.56 19.23
CA ILE A 307 -10.14 3.68 20.10
C ILE A 307 -10.28 4.97 19.31
N SER A 308 -11.18 5.84 19.75
CA SER A 308 -11.44 7.13 19.11
C SER A 308 -10.43 8.19 19.53
N HIS A 309 -10.07 8.20 20.81
CA HIS A 309 -9.20 9.20 21.41
C HIS A 309 -8.25 8.54 22.41
N ILE A 310 -7.09 9.17 22.57
CA ILE A 310 -6.09 8.81 23.57
C ILE A 310 -5.94 10.03 24.48
N ARG A 311 -6.01 9.84 25.79
CA ARG A 311 -5.64 10.87 26.76
C ARG A 311 -4.22 10.60 27.25
N LEU A 312 -3.38 11.62 27.20
CA LEU A 312 -2.00 11.56 27.63
C LEU A 312 -1.79 12.49 28.82
N HIS A 313 -1.25 11.97 29.91
CA HIS A 313 -0.84 12.78 31.05
C HIS A 313 0.50 13.45 30.77
N HIS A 314 0.66 14.71 31.17
CA HIS A 314 1.88 15.47 30.91
C HIS A 314 3.18 14.79 31.42
N SER A 315 3.13 14.05 32.54
CA SER A 315 4.29 13.31 33.06
C SER A 315 4.83 12.25 32.09
N ILE A 316 4.06 11.80 31.10
CA ILE A 316 4.59 10.89 30.08
C ILE A 316 5.73 11.53 29.28
N TRP A 317 5.70 12.85 29.12
CA TRP A 317 6.77 13.60 28.48
C TRP A 317 8.07 13.50 29.30
N GLU A 318 7.96 13.70 30.62
CA GLU A 318 9.11 13.65 31.52
C GLU A 318 9.72 12.25 31.53
N GLU A 319 8.89 11.22 31.67
CA GLU A 319 9.32 9.82 31.70
C GLU A 319 9.90 9.33 30.37
N TYR A 320 9.33 9.73 29.23
CA TYR A 320 9.76 9.21 27.92
C TYR A 320 10.95 9.99 27.32
N VAL A 321 11.07 11.28 27.65
CA VAL A 321 12.12 12.15 27.10
C VAL A 321 13.34 12.21 28.01
N ARG A 322 13.17 12.28 29.34
CA ARG A 322 14.32 12.36 30.27
C ARG A 322 14.97 11.01 30.55
N ALA A 323 14.24 9.89 30.51
CA ALA A 323 14.79 8.56 30.81
C ALA A 323 15.86 8.04 29.81
N LYS A 324 16.25 8.83 28.80
CA LYS A 324 17.34 8.51 27.86
C LYS A 324 18.51 9.51 27.85
N GLU A 325 18.51 10.53 28.71
CA GLU A 325 19.72 11.35 28.94
C GLU A 325 20.64 10.73 30.01
N THR A 326 20.22 9.61 30.61
CA THR A 326 20.91 8.96 31.74
C THR A 326 21.31 7.49 31.48
N GLN A 327 21.23 7.03 30.22
CA GLN A 327 21.72 5.72 29.75
C GLN A 327 22.53 5.88 28.47
#